data_AF-A0A6N7DA92-F1
#
_entry.id   AF-A0A6N7DA92-F1
#
_cell.length_a   1.000
_cell.length_b   1.000
_cell.length_c   1.000
_cell.angle_alpha   90.00
_cell.angle_beta   90.00
_cell.angle_gamma   90.00
#
_symmetry.space_group_name_H-M   'P 1'
#
loop_
_entity.id
_entity.type
_entity.pdbx_description
1 polymer ?
#
loop_
_entity_poly.entity_id
_entity_poly.type
_entity_poly.pdbx_seq_one_letter_code
_entity_poly.pdbx_strand_id
1 'polypeptide(L)'
;MTRTGFHTPPLTRPATCEKHGEYEARCYLGDVWTSCPTCAAEEQARQQAEADAKVRADAVARWQRKIGEAGIPERFRDRRLATYAVNLPGQQRAIDFANAYVAQFGEIRKTGRSALFIGLTGTGKTHLAVGIGLEVMEHHGAAVLFTSVMRAVRRIKDTWTRDSRKSESEAIAELVFPDLLILDEVGTQFGSDTERLILFDILNERYERRRPTILMSNLALNDAEEGGRVVPGIKSYLGERVFDRLREDGGQSVVFDWPSHRKGGDHA
;
A
#
# COMPACT_ATOMS: atom_id res chain seq x y z
N MET A 1 -53.98 41.94 -10.28
CA MET A 1 -53.94 40.64 -10.99
C MET A 1 -52.51 40.13 -10.94
N THR A 2 -52.19 39.32 -9.94
CA THR A 2 -50.88 38.67 -9.80
C THR A 2 -50.73 37.66 -10.94
N ARG A 3 -49.71 37.85 -11.78
CA ARG A 3 -49.43 36.97 -12.94
C ARG A 3 -48.83 35.65 -12.43
N THR A 4 -49.67 34.76 -11.88
CA THR A 4 -49.27 33.47 -11.31
C THR A 4 -49.09 32.38 -12.37
N GLY A 5 -48.30 32.64 -13.41
CA GLY A 5 -48.06 31.70 -14.51
C GLY A 5 -46.62 31.70 -15.02
N PHE A 6 -46.25 30.65 -15.75
CA PHE A 6 -44.96 30.55 -16.46
C PHE A 6 -44.95 31.49 -17.67
N HIS A 7 -43.87 32.26 -17.86
CA HIS A 7 -43.70 33.16 -19.00
C HIS A 7 -42.90 32.45 -20.10
N THR A 8 -43.50 32.31 -21.28
CA THR A 8 -42.85 31.73 -22.47
C THR A 8 -43.16 32.57 -23.72
N PRO A 9 -42.19 33.28 -24.32
CA PRO A 9 -40.81 33.46 -23.87
C PRO A 9 -40.72 34.20 -22.51
N PRO A 10 -39.62 34.08 -21.76
CA PRO A 10 -39.46 34.74 -20.46
C PRO A 10 -39.52 36.27 -20.59
N LEU A 11 -40.06 36.94 -19.58
CA LEU A 11 -40.03 38.41 -19.50
C LEU A 11 -38.57 38.85 -19.26
N THR A 12 -38.13 39.92 -19.92
CA THR A 12 -36.78 40.48 -19.76
C THR A 12 -36.83 41.94 -19.31
N ARG A 13 -35.82 42.38 -18.55
CA ARG A 13 -35.61 43.80 -18.19
C ARG A 13 -34.13 44.11 -18.01
N PRO A 14 -33.67 45.34 -18.33
CA PRO A 14 -32.34 45.78 -17.95
C PRO A 14 -32.24 45.89 -16.42
N ALA A 15 -31.10 45.47 -15.87
CA ALA A 15 -30.74 45.58 -14.47
C ALA A 15 -29.24 45.91 -14.35
N THR A 16 -28.82 46.40 -13.20
CA THR A 16 -27.42 46.76 -12.95
C THR A 16 -26.88 45.99 -11.77
N CYS A 17 -25.73 45.37 -11.94
CA CYS A 17 -24.95 44.73 -10.90
C CYS A 17 -23.84 45.68 -10.44
N GLU A 18 -23.64 45.81 -9.14
CA GLU A 18 -22.57 46.64 -8.56
C GLU A 18 -21.16 46.18 -8.97
N LYS A 19 -20.97 44.88 -9.23
CA LYS A 19 -19.67 44.30 -9.62
C LYS A 19 -19.46 44.20 -11.12
N HIS A 20 -20.52 43.91 -11.88
CA HIS A 20 -20.40 43.52 -13.29
C HIS A 20 -21.14 44.45 -14.26
N GLY A 21 -21.74 45.55 -13.76
CA GLY A 21 -22.42 46.53 -14.60
C GLY A 21 -23.79 46.05 -15.10
N GLU A 22 -24.21 46.55 -16.25
CA GLU A 22 -25.54 46.26 -16.82
C GLU A 22 -25.69 44.81 -17.29
N TYR A 23 -26.85 44.21 -17.02
CA TYR A 23 -27.21 42.87 -17.46
C TYR A 23 -28.72 42.74 -17.75
N GLU A 24 -29.11 41.75 -18.55
CA GLU A 24 -30.52 41.43 -18.81
C GLU A 24 -31.04 40.43 -17.77
N ALA A 25 -31.94 40.87 -16.89
CA ALA A 25 -32.63 40.00 -15.96
C ALA A 25 -33.83 39.32 -16.64
N ARG A 26 -34.05 38.03 -16.36
CA ARG A 26 -35.14 37.23 -16.92
C ARG A 26 -36.11 36.79 -15.83
N CYS A 27 -37.40 36.73 -16.13
CA CYS A 27 -38.44 36.23 -15.24
C CYS A 27 -39.22 35.11 -15.93
N TYR A 28 -39.12 33.91 -15.39
CA TYR A 28 -39.74 32.70 -15.94
C TYR A 28 -41.06 32.35 -15.24
N LEU A 29 -41.25 32.76 -13.99
CA LEU A 29 -42.41 32.39 -13.18
C LEU A 29 -42.77 33.51 -12.19
N GLY A 30 -44.06 33.87 -12.15
CA GLY A 30 -44.54 34.89 -11.23
C GLY A 30 -43.83 36.22 -11.46
N ASP A 31 -43.23 36.74 -10.39
CA ASP A 31 -42.46 38.00 -10.37
C ASP A 31 -41.00 37.80 -9.92
N VAL A 32 -40.46 36.58 -10.07
CA VAL A 32 -39.07 36.24 -9.68
C VAL A 32 -38.11 36.50 -10.83
N TRP A 33 -37.20 37.46 -10.64
CA TRP A 33 -36.20 37.86 -11.63
C TRP A 33 -34.82 37.25 -11.33
N THR A 34 -34.09 36.86 -12.38
CA THR A 34 -32.70 36.37 -12.23
C THR A 34 -31.76 37.46 -11.73
N SER A 35 -30.82 37.07 -10.87
CA SER A 35 -29.68 37.90 -10.47
C SER A 35 -28.66 38.02 -11.61
N CYS A 36 -27.60 38.80 -11.38
CA CYS A 36 -26.50 38.94 -12.33
C CYS A 36 -25.90 37.55 -12.67
N PRO A 37 -25.89 37.15 -13.95
CA PRO A 37 -25.40 35.82 -14.37
C PRO A 37 -23.90 35.66 -14.11
N THR A 38 -23.12 36.74 -14.18
CA THR A 38 -21.69 36.71 -13.90
C THR A 38 -21.40 36.48 -12.42
N CYS A 39 -22.07 37.20 -11.51
CA CYS A 39 -22.02 36.90 -10.07
C CYS A 39 -22.41 35.44 -9.76
N ALA A 40 -23.46 34.94 -10.41
CA ALA A 40 -23.91 33.56 -10.21
C ALA A 40 -22.87 32.54 -10.69
N ALA A 41 -22.21 32.80 -11.82
CA ALA A 41 -21.14 31.96 -12.35
C ALA A 41 -19.88 31.97 -11.47
N GLU A 42 -19.49 33.14 -10.95
CA GLU A 42 -18.37 33.27 -9.99
C GLU A 42 -18.65 32.50 -8.68
N GLU A 43 -19.87 32.63 -8.16
CA GLU A 43 -20.30 31.91 -6.96
C GLU A 43 -20.29 30.39 -7.19
N GLN A 44 -20.83 29.93 -8.32
CA GLN A 44 -20.79 28.52 -8.71
C GLN A 44 -19.36 28.02 -8.87
N ALA A 45 -18.48 28.80 -9.49
CA ALA A 45 -17.06 28.44 -9.64
C ALA A 45 -16.36 28.33 -8.29
N ARG A 46 -16.65 29.23 -7.34
CA ARG A 46 -16.12 29.16 -5.97
C ARG A 46 -16.63 27.91 -5.24
N GLN A 47 -17.94 27.65 -5.30
CA GLN A 47 -18.55 26.48 -4.68
C GLN A 47 -17.99 25.17 -5.28
N GLN A 48 -17.80 25.12 -6.60
CA GLN A 48 -17.18 23.98 -7.26
C GLN A 48 -15.73 23.80 -6.81
N ALA A 49 -14.94 24.88 -6.74
CA ALA A 49 -13.56 24.83 -6.29
C ALA A 49 -13.44 24.35 -4.83
N GLU A 50 -14.33 24.82 -3.95
CA GLU A 50 -14.42 24.36 -2.55
C GLU A 50 -14.82 22.89 -2.46
N ALA A 51 -15.81 22.46 -3.25
CA ALA A 51 -16.23 21.06 -3.31
C ALA A 51 -15.08 20.15 -3.81
N ASP A 52 -14.40 20.54 -4.88
CA ASP A 52 -13.26 19.80 -5.42
C ASP A 52 -12.08 19.75 -4.44
N ALA A 53 -11.83 20.84 -3.70
CA ALA A 53 -10.80 20.89 -2.67
C ALA A 53 -11.13 19.94 -1.50
N LYS A 54 -12.40 19.88 -1.08
CA LYS A 54 -12.88 18.95 -0.05
C LYS A 54 -12.72 17.50 -0.49
N VAL A 55 -13.14 17.17 -1.72
CA VAL A 55 -12.99 15.82 -2.28
C VAL A 55 -11.52 15.39 -2.30
N ARG A 56 -10.61 16.30 -2.71
CA ARG A 56 -9.17 16.06 -2.70
C ARG A 56 -8.63 15.85 -1.28
N ALA A 57 -9.01 16.69 -0.32
CA ALA A 57 -8.60 16.56 1.07
C ALA A 57 -9.05 15.22 1.68
N ASP A 58 -10.30 14.83 1.43
CA ASP A 58 -10.85 13.56 1.91
C ASP A 58 -10.12 12.36 1.28
N ALA A 59 -9.76 12.44 0.00
CA ALA A 59 -8.97 11.40 -0.67
C ALA A 59 -7.58 11.24 -0.04
N VAL A 60 -6.89 12.35 0.23
CA VAL A 60 -5.57 12.35 0.90
C VAL A 60 -5.68 11.77 2.31
N ALA A 61 -6.68 12.16 3.09
CA ALA A 61 -6.88 11.65 4.44
C ALA A 61 -7.16 10.14 4.45
N ARG A 62 -8.01 9.65 3.54
CA ARG A 62 -8.27 8.21 3.37
C ARG A 62 -6.99 7.45 3.01
N TRP A 63 -6.18 8.00 2.12
CA TRP A 63 -4.92 7.38 1.70
C TRP A 63 -3.91 7.28 2.86
N GLN A 64 -3.73 8.37 3.61
CA GLN A 64 -2.86 8.39 4.78
C GLN A 64 -3.29 7.36 5.84
N ARG A 65 -4.59 7.22 6.08
CA ARG A 65 -5.14 6.20 6.98
C ARG A 65 -4.79 4.79 6.50
N LYS A 66 -5.03 4.48 5.22
CA LYS A 66 -4.70 3.17 4.64
C LYS A 66 -3.20 2.85 4.75
N ILE A 67 -2.31 3.81 4.51
CA ILE A 67 -0.86 3.61 4.68
C ILE A 67 -0.51 3.30 6.15
N GLY A 68 -1.13 4.02 7.08
CA GLY A 68 -0.95 3.77 8.51
C GLY A 68 -1.41 2.37 8.92
N GLU A 69 -2.60 1.96 8.47
CA GLU A 69 -3.16 0.62 8.67
C GLU A 69 -2.28 -0.48 8.05
N ALA A 70 -1.61 -0.17 6.92
CA ALA A 70 -0.67 -1.07 6.29
C ALA A 70 0.65 -1.25 7.05
N GLY A 71 0.86 -0.55 8.18
CA GLY A 71 2.06 -0.72 9.00
C GLY A 71 3.36 -0.20 8.36
N ILE A 72 3.26 0.54 7.25
CA ILE A 72 4.41 1.10 6.53
C ILE A 72 5.01 2.25 7.37
N PRO A 73 6.27 2.13 7.82
CA PRO A 73 6.96 3.18 8.57
C PRO A 73 7.01 4.50 7.80
N GLU A 74 6.94 5.63 8.50
CA GLU A 74 6.94 6.99 7.92
C GLU A 74 8.08 7.21 6.91
N ARG A 75 9.29 6.77 7.25
CA ARG A 75 10.50 6.87 6.40
C ARG A 75 10.44 6.09 5.09
N PHE A 76 9.43 5.24 4.90
CA PHE A 76 9.25 4.40 3.71
C PHE A 76 8.00 4.76 2.90
N ARG A 77 7.17 5.71 3.35
CA ARG A 77 5.89 6.05 2.70
C ARG A 77 6.06 6.67 1.30
N ASP A 78 7.26 7.15 0.99
CA ASP A 78 7.67 7.76 -0.28
C ASP A 78 8.39 6.79 -1.23
N ARG A 79 8.60 5.53 -0.82
CA ARG A 79 9.32 4.51 -1.61
C ARG A 79 8.44 3.92 -2.70
N ARG A 80 8.31 4.62 -3.82
CA ARG A 80 7.61 4.16 -5.04
C ARG A 80 8.52 3.28 -5.90
N LEU A 81 7.96 2.44 -6.77
CA LEU A 81 8.79 1.72 -7.75
C LEU A 81 9.45 2.70 -8.72
N ALA A 82 8.73 3.76 -9.10
CA ALA A 82 9.25 4.85 -9.94
C ALA A 82 10.48 5.58 -9.36
N THR A 83 10.68 5.57 -8.03
CA THR A 83 11.83 6.23 -7.38
C THR A 83 12.98 5.26 -7.08
N TYR A 84 12.89 4.01 -7.51
CA TYR A 84 13.95 3.02 -7.31
C TYR A 84 15.09 3.25 -8.31
N ALA A 85 16.31 3.49 -7.80
CA ALA A 85 17.48 3.71 -8.63
C ALA A 85 18.02 2.39 -9.21
N VAL A 86 18.22 2.35 -10.53
CA VAL A 86 18.74 1.20 -11.25
C VAL A 86 20.08 1.57 -11.89
N ASN A 87 21.15 0.98 -11.37
CA ASN A 87 22.51 1.16 -11.86
C ASN A 87 23.15 -0.17 -12.34
N LEU A 88 22.54 -1.31 -11.98
CA LEU A 88 23.08 -2.64 -12.25
C LEU A 88 22.03 -3.54 -12.93
N PRO A 89 22.44 -4.51 -13.77
CA PRO A 89 21.51 -5.46 -14.39
C PRO A 89 20.65 -6.24 -13.38
N GLY A 90 21.19 -6.60 -12.21
CA GLY A 90 20.44 -7.26 -11.15
C GLY A 90 19.29 -6.38 -10.59
N GLN A 91 19.54 -5.08 -10.44
CA GLN A 91 18.53 -4.10 -10.02
C GLN A 91 17.44 -3.93 -11.08
N GLN A 92 17.82 -3.97 -12.36
CA GLN A 92 16.86 -3.92 -13.47
C GLN A 92 15.88 -5.11 -13.40
N ARG A 93 16.41 -6.33 -13.24
CA ARG A 93 15.56 -7.52 -13.08
C ARG A 93 14.64 -7.44 -11.87
N ALA A 94 15.12 -6.86 -10.76
CA ALA A 94 14.34 -6.73 -9.54
C ALA A 94 13.19 -5.71 -9.69
N ILE A 95 13.43 -4.58 -10.36
CA ILE A 95 12.36 -3.61 -10.66
C ILE A 95 11.38 -4.14 -11.72
N ASP A 96 11.87 -4.87 -12.72
CA ASP A 96 11.03 -5.51 -13.75
C ASP A 96 10.09 -6.54 -13.10
N PHE A 97 10.62 -7.34 -12.17
CA PHE A 97 9.83 -8.24 -11.35
C PHE A 97 8.76 -7.48 -10.55
N ALA A 98 9.14 -6.40 -9.87
CA ALA A 98 8.22 -5.61 -9.04
C ALA A 98 7.07 -5.02 -9.88
N ASN A 99 7.39 -4.42 -11.03
CA ASN A 99 6.41 -3.87 -11.96
C ASN A 99 5.48 -4.97 -12.50
N ALA A 100 6.03 -6.12 -12.90
CA ALA A 100 5.23 -7.25 -13.36
C ALA A 100 4.32 -7.80 -12.24
N TYR A 101 4.82 -7.86 -11.01
CA TYR A 101 4.06 -8.31 -9.85
C TYR A 101 2.86 -7.40 -9.59
N VAL A 102 3.07 -6.07 -9.61
CA VAL A 102 1.97 -5.08 -9.47
C VAL A 102 0.98 -5.20 -10.62
N ALA A 103 1.43 -5.26 -11.86
CA ALA A 103 0.56 -5.36 -13.03
C ALA A 103 -0.31 -6.63 -13.00
N GLN A 104 0.25 -7.74 -12.53
CA GLN A 104 -0.42 -9.04 -12.47
C GLN A 104 -1.14 -9.29 -11.13
N PHE A 105 -1.20 -8.31 -10.23
CA PHE A 105 -1.64 -8.56 -8.85
C PHE A 105 -3.06 -9.14 -8.74
N GLY A 106 -3.96 -8.80 -9.67
CA GLY A 106 -5.30 -9.40 -9.74
C GLY A 106 -5.30 -10.92 -9.87
N GLU A 107 -4.38 -11.49 -10.66
CA GLU A 107 -4.21 -12.94 -10.80
C GLU A 107 -3.39 -13.53 -9.65
N ILE A 108 -2.40 -12.79 -9.15
CA ILE A 108 -1.62 -13.18 -7.96
C ILE A 108 -2.54 -13.35 -6.74
N ARG A 109 -3.54 -12.49 -6.57
CA ARG A 109 -4.52 -12.58 -5.49
C ARG A 109 -5.42 -13.81 -5.60
N LYS A 110 -5.62 -14.35 -6.81
CA LYS A 110 -6.43 -15.58 -7.02
C LYS A 110 -5.62 -16.85 -6.78
N THR A 111 -4.34 -16.81 -7.11
CA THR A 111 -3.41 -17.95 -7.01
C THR A 111 -2.74 -18.03 -5.64
N GLY A 112 -2.50 -16.89 -4.99
CA GLY A 112 -1.71 -16.81 -3.76
C GLY A 112 -0.20 -16.77 -4.02
N ARG A 113 0.22 -16.51 -5.27
CA ARG A 113 1.63 -16.52 -5.68
C ARG A 113 2.47 -15.60 -4.81
N SER A 114 3.39 -16.20 -4.06
CA SER A 114 4.26 -15.49 -3.11
C SER A 114 5.62 -15.15 -3.74
N ALA A 115 6.38 -14.28 -3.06
CA ALA A 115 7.73 -13.91 -3.49
C ALA A 115 8.71 -13.89 -2.32
N LEU A 116 9.98 -14.15 -2.60
CA LEU A 116 11.05 -14.17 -1.62
C LEU A 116 12.19 -13.26 -2.08
N PHE A 117 12.49 -12.22 -1.32
CA PHE A 117 13.58 -11.29 -1.57
C PHE A 117 14.76 -11.63 -0.67
N ILE A 118 15.89 -11.98 -1.29
CA ILE A 118 17.08 -12.47 -0.60
C ILE A 118 18.25 -11.55 -0.92
N GLY A 119 19.01 -11.12 0.09
CA GLY A 119 20.30 -10.48 -0.13
C GLY A 119 20.72 -9.62 1.03
N LEU A 120 21.85 -8.94 0.95
CA LEU A 120 22.42 -8.23 2.10
C LEU A 120 21.66 -6.95 2.48
N THR A 121 21.99 -6.38 3.63
CA THR A 121 21.39 -5.12 4.08
C THR A 121 21.76 -3.94 3.18
N GLY A 122 20.76 -3.13 2.82
CA GLY A 122 20.95 -1.94 2.00
C GLY A 122 21.04 -2.19 0.49
N THR A 123 20.63 -3.37 0.01
CA THR A 123 20.51 -3.68 -1.42
C THR A 123 19.18 -3.20 -2.05
N GLY A 124 18.25 -2.68 -1.24
CA GLY A 124 16.99 -2.09 -1.73
C GLY A 124 15.75 -3.00 -1.62
N LYS A 125 15.83 -4.16 -0.97
CA LYS A 125 14.69 -5.07 -0.73
C LYS A 125 13.45 -4.36 -0.16
N THR A 126 13.64 -3.61 0.93
CA THR A 126 12.56 -2.88 1.59
C THR A 126 11.95 -1.81 0.68
N HIS A 127 12.76 -1.13 -0.17
CA HIS A 127 12.23 -0.15 -1.12
C HIS A 127 11.30 -0.84 -2.12
N LEU A 128 11.74 -1.93 -2.75
CA LEU A 128 10.91 -2.65 -3.72
C LEU A 128 9.67 -3.27 -3.09
N ALA A 129 9.79 -3.90 -1.92
CA ALA A 129 8.64 -4.51 -1.26
C ALA A 129 7.59 -3.47 -0.85
N VAL A 130 8.03 -2.34 -0.27
CA VAL A 130 7.12 -1.23 0.07
C VAL A 130 6.54 -0.60 -1.19
N GLY A 131 7.32 -0.41 -2.25
CA GLY A 131 6.84 0.10 -3.53
C GLY A 131 5.75 -0.77 -4.14
N ILE A 132 5.95 -2.10 -4.15
CA ILE A 132 4.91 -3.06 -4.56
C ILE A 132 3.67 -2.89 -3.69
N GLY A 133 3.82 -2.88 -2.36
CA GLY A 133 2.70 -2.74 -1.43
C GLY A 133 1.90 -1.46 -1.68
N LEU A 134 2.58 -0.33 -1.84
CA LEU A 134 1.97 0.95 -2.10
C LEU A 134 1.23 0.98 -3.45
N GLU A 135 1.82 0.48 -4.52
CA GLU A 135 1.19 0.48 -5.85
C GLU A 135 0.04 -0.53 -5.94
N VAL A 136 0.13 -1.65 -5.21
CA VAL A 136 -0.98 -2.60 -5.04
C VAL A 136 -2.17 -1.94 -4.31
N MET A 137 -1.91 -1.17 -3.24
CA MET A 137 -2.96 -0.43 -2.55
C MET A 137 -3.62 0.63 -3.45
N GLU A 138 -2.80 1.32 -4.26
CA GLU A 138 -3.22 2.43 -5.11
C GLU A 138 -4.01 1.95 -6.34
N HIS A 139 -3.49 0.96 -7.06
CA HIS A 139 -4.07 0.50 -8.33
C HIS A 139 -5.09 -0.63 -8.19
N HIS A 140 -4.96 -1.47 -7.16
CA HIS A 140 -5.86 -2.62 -6.95
C HIS A 140 -6.80 -2.45 -5.76
N GLY A 141 -6.64 -1.37 -4.98
CA GLY A 141 -7.44 -1.13 -3.78
C GLY A 141 -7.27 -2.19 -2.70
N ALA A 142 -6.20 -2.99 -2.77
CA ALA A 142 -6.00 -4.16 -1.93
C ALA A 142 -5.48 -3.79 -0.54
N ALA A 143 -5.83 -4.59 0.46
CA ALA A 143 -5.33 -4.44 1.82
C ALA A 143 -3.91 -5.01 1.92
N VAL A 144 -2.94 -4.18 2.29
CA VAL A 144 -1.54 -4.60 2.45
C VAL A 144 -1.15 -4.47 3.91
N LEU A 145 -0.32 -5.38 4.42
CA LEU A 145 0.32 -5.25 5.73
C LEU A 145 1.84 -5.44 5.59
N PHE A 146 2.60 -4.45 6.02
CA PHE A 146 4.04 -4.48 6.18
C PHE A 146 4.39 -4.61 7.66
N THR A 147 5.14 -5.65 8.02
CA THR A 147 5.62 -5.85 9.39
C THR A 147 6.91 -6.67 9.39
N SER A 148 7.70 -6.59 10.46
CA SER A 148 8.80 -7.55 10.65
C SER A 148 8.28 -8.81 11.32
N VAL A 149 8.98 -9.93 11.13
CA VAL A 149 8.63 -11.21 11.81
C VAL A 149 8.56 -11.02 13.33
N MET A 150 9.53 -10.32 13.92
CA MET A 150 9.53 -9.97 15.35
C MET A 150 8.27 -9.25 15.80
N ARG A 151 7.79 -8.26 15.02
CA ARG A 151 6.57 -7.52 15.36
C ARG A 151 5.32 -8.39 15.21
N ALA A 152 5.28 -9.26 14.19
CA ALA A 152 4.19 -10.22 14.00
C ALA A 152 4.09 -11.21 15.17
N VAL A 153 5.22 -11.83 15.55
CA VAL A 153 5.31 -12.75 16.69
C VAL A 153 4.95 -12.04 17.98
N ARG A 154 5.47 -10.83 18.22
CA ARG A 154 5.13 -10.04 19.41
C ARG A 154 3.64 -9.76 19.50
N ARG A 155 3.00 -9.38 18.39
CA ARG A 155 1.55 -9.13 18.33
C ARG A 155 0.73 -10.34 18.79
N ILE A 156 1.19 -11.56 18.49
CA ILE A 156 0.55 -12.80 18.95
C ILE A 156 0.86 -13.06 20.42
N LYS A 157 2.14 -12.99 20.82
CA LYS A 157 2.56 -13.21 22.22
C LYS A 157 1.90 -12.24 23.21
N ASP A 158 1.65 -10.99 22.81
CA ASP A 158 0.98 -9.99 23.64
C ASP A 158 -0.47 -10.44 24.01
N THR A 159 -1.10 -11.30 23.21
CA THR A 159 -2.44 -11.84 23.49
C THR A 159 -2.47 -12.89 24.61
N TRP A 160 -1.31 -13.44 24.99
CA TRP A 160 -1.20 -14.43 26.07
C TRP A 160 -1.15 -13.80 27.46
N THR A 161 -1.11 -12.47 27.53
CA THR A 161 -1.18 -11.75 28.81
C THR A 161 -2.60 -11.79 29.37
N ARG A 162 -2.73 -11.89 30.70
CA ARG A 162 -4.04 -12.00 31.38
C ARG A 162 -4.97 -10.81 31.13
N ASP A 163 -4.40 -9.65 30.85
CA ASP A 163 -5.13 -8.41 30.59
C ASP A 163 -5.36 -8.15 29.09
N SER A 164 -5.03 -9.12 28.23
CA SER A 164 -5.25 -8.97 26.79
C SER A 164 -6.74 -8.84 26.50
N ARG A 165 -7.10 -7.74 25.83
CA ARG A 165 -8.46 -7.52 25.30
C ARG A 165 -8.68 -8.23 23.96
N LYS A 166 -7.64 -8.86 23.43
CA LYS A 166 -7.61 -9.43 22.10
C LYS A 166 -7.22 -10.90 22.15
N SER A 167 -7.97 -11.74 21.47
CA SER A 167 -7.65 -13.16 21.35
C SER A 167 -6.50 -13.41 20.37
N GLU A 168 -5.82 -14.53 20.57
CA GLU A 168 -4.77 -15.01 19.66
C GLU A 168 -5.31 -15.17 18.23
N SER A 169 -6.51 -15.73 18.07
CA SER A 169 -7.16 -15.89 16.76
C SER A 169 -7.38 -14.56 16.04
N GLU A 170 -7.76 -13.50 16.76
CA GLU A 170 -7.88 -12.16 16.16
C GLU A 170 -6.52 -11.55 15.81
N ALA A 171 -5.45 -11.86 16.54
CA ALA A 171 -4.10 -11.41 16.22
C ALA A 171 -3.54 -12.12 14.97
N ILE A 172 -3.77 -13.42 14.85
CA ILE A 172 -3.44 -14.21 13.66
C ILE A 172 -4.24 -13.71 12.46
N ALA A 173 -5.55 -13.46 12.62
CA ALA A 173 -6.42 -12.94 11.58
C ALA A 173 -5.88 -11.65 10.94
N GLU A 174 -5.35 -10.71 11.72
CA GLU A 174 -4.75 -9.49 11.19
C GLU A 174 -3.51 -9.73 10.32
N LEU A 175 -2.80 -10.84 10.51
CA LEU A 175 -1.65 -11.23 9.71
C LEU A 175 -2.06 -12.09 8.51
N VAL A 176 -3.18 -12.81 8.59
CA VAL A 176 -3.65 -13.76 7.57
C VAL A 176 -4.59 -13.12 6.53
N PHE A 177 -5.48 -12.21 6.94
CA PHE A 177 -6.49 -11.65 6.02
C PHE A 177 -6.03 -10.57 5.05
N PRO A 178 -4.96 -9.77 5.28
CA PRO A 178 -4.49 -8.82 4.29
C PRO A 178 -4.26 -9.49 2.94
N ASP A 179 -4.68 -8.82 1.86
CA ASP A 179 -4.53 -9.29 0.49
C ASP A 179 -3.06 -9.50 0.12
N LEU A 180 -2.15 -8.72 0.71
CA LEU A 180 -0.72 -8.92 0.62
C LEU A 180 -0.08 -8.70 2.00
N LEU A 181 0.72 -9.67 2.44
CA LEU A 181 1.57 -9.53 3.63
C LEU A 181 3.01 -9.39 3.16
N ILE A 182 3.71 -8.37 3.67
CA ILE A 182 5.13 -8.17 3.50
C ILE A 182 5.79 -8.40 4.85
N LEU A 183 6.58 -9.46 4.96
CA LEU A 183 7.36 -9.78 6.16
C LEU A 183 8.83 -9.43 5.96
N ASP A 184 9.31 -8.50 6.77
CA ASP A 184 10.73 -8.14 6.85
C ASP A 184 11.47 -8.97 7.89
N GLU A 185 12.80 -9.03 7.74
CA GLU A 185 13.72 -9.62 8.72
C GLU A 185 13.45 -11.12 8.98
N VAL A 186 13.08 -11.86 7.94
CA VAL A 186 12.92 -13.32 8.04
C VAL A 186 14.30 -13.97 8.19
N GLY A 187 14.46 -14.79 9.23
CA GLY A 187 15.70 -15.55 9.46
C GLY A 187 16.82 -14.78 10.18
N THR A 188 16.63 -13.49 10.51
CA THR A 188 17.61 -12.71 11.29
C THR A 188 17.42 -12.87 12.80
N GLN A 189 16.43 -13.64 13.24
CA GLN A 189 16.08 -13.83 14.65
C GLN A 189 16.61 -15.16 15.16
N PHE A 190 17.22 -15.12 16.34
CA PHE A 190 17.37 -16.29 17.21
C PHE A 190 16.01 -16.59 17.86
N GLY A 191 15.03 -16.99 17.05
CA GLY A 191 13.70 -17.27 17.55
C GLY A 191 13.65 -18.59 18.27
N SER A 192 13.01 -18.62 19.45
CA SER A 192 12.65 -19.87 20.10
C SER A 192 11.77 -20.72 19.17
N ASP A 193 11.68 -22.03 19.41
CA ASP A 193 10.84 -22.91 18.58
C ASP A 193 9.40 -22.39 18.46
N THR A 194 8.90 -21.73 19.51
CA THR A 194 7.61 -21.02 19.51
C THR A 194 7.49 -19.96 18.40
N GLU A 195 8.52 -19.16 18.15
CA GLU A 195 8.47 -18.09 17.14
C GLU A 195 8.46 -18.66 15.72
N ARG A 196 9.19 -19.76 15.52
CA ARG A 196 9.18 -20.51 14.26
C ARG A 196 7.81 -21.14 14.00
N LEU A 197 7.19 -21.73 15.03
CA LEU A 197 5.84 -22.28 14.95
C LEU A 197 4.81 -21.21 14.60
N ILE A 198 4.84 -20.06 15.29
CA ILE A 198 3.95 -18.93 14.98
C ILE A 198 4.11 -18.47 13.52
N LEU A 199 5.35 -18.29 13.07
CA LEU A 199 5.60 -17.90 11.68
C LEU A 199 5.09 -18.96 10.70
N PHE A 200 5.34 -20.24 10.99
CA PHE A 200 4.86 -21.36 10.20
C PHE A 200 3.33 -21.34 10.08
N ASP A 201 2.61 -21.16 11.19
CA ASP A 201 1.15 -21.14 11.23
C ASP A 201 0.58 -20.00 10.37
N ILE A 202 1.15 -18.79 10.49
CA ILE A 202 0.77 -17.64 9.66
C ILE A 202 0.97 -17.96 8.18
N LEU A 203 2.13 -18.47 7.79
CA LEU A 203 2.44 -18.75 6.38
C LEU A 203 1.59 -19.90 5.83
N ASN A 204 1.32 -20.92 6.64
CA ASN A 204 0.47 -22.05 6.26
C ASN A 204 -0.97 -21.61 6.03
N GLU A 205 -1.56 -20.86 6.97
CA GLU A 205 -2.94 -20.40 6.84
C GLU A 205 -3.11 -19.43 5.65
N ARG A 206 -2.11 -18.56 5.41
CA ARG A 206 -2.11 -17.70 4.22
C ARG A 206 -2.05 -18.51 2.92
N TYR A 207 -1.19 -19.53 2.86
CA TYR A 207 -1.09 -20.42 1.72
C TYR A 207 -2.44 -21.14 1.45
N GLU A 208 -3.05 -21.73 2.47
CA GLU A 208 -4.34 -22.43 2.36
C GLU A 208 -5.47 -21.50 1.86
N ARG A 209 -5.39 -20.22 2.20
CA ARG A 209 -6.34 -19.18 1.77
C ARG A 209 -5.94 -18.46 0.48
N ARG A 210 -4.88 -18.89 -0.21
CA ARG A 210 -4.31 -18.24 -1.42
C ARG A 210 -4.00 -16.76 -1.21
N ARG A 211 -3.46 -16.42 -0.04
CA ARG A 211 -3.07 -15.06 0.31
C ARG A 211 -1.57 -14.86 0.03
N PRO A 212 -1.20 -14.06 -0.98
CA PRO A 212 0.19 -13.89 -1.35
C PRO A 212 0.99 -13.22 -0.25
N THR A 213 2.26 -13.60 -0.14
CA THR A 213 3.20 -13.09 0.86
C THR A 213 4.53 -12.73 0.20
N ILE A 214 5.08 -11.57 0.51
CA ILE A 214 6.47 -11.20 0.17
C ILE A 214 7.31 -11.35 1.42
N LEU A 215 8.25 -12.29 1.38
CA LEU A 215 9.23 -12.49 2.44
C LEU A 215 10.53 -11.77 2.10
N MET A 216 11.13 -11.07 3.05
CA MET A 216 12.46 -10.48 2.89
C MET A 216 13.43 -11.07 3.91
N SER A 217 14.57 -11.54 3.43
CA SER A 217 15.62 -12.12 4.26
C SER A 217 16.99 -11.55 3.92
N ASN A 218 17.85 -11.49 4.94
CA ASN A 218 19.27 -11.23 4.79
C ASN A 218 20.12 -12.51 4.79
N LEU A 219 19.51 -13.69 5.01
CA LEU A 219 20.20 -14.98 4.92
C LEU A 219 20.48 -15.33 3.46
N ALA A 220 21.50 -16.16 3.22
CA ALA A 220 21.70 -16.78 1.91
C ALA A 220 20.55 -17.73 1.57
N LEU A 221 20.41 -18.08 0.29
CA LEU A 221 19.39 -19.01 -0.17
C LEU A 221 19.58 -20.42 0.44
N ASN A 222 20.80 -20.91 0.37
CA ASN A 222 21.23 -22.21 0.85
C ASN A 222 22.15 -22.05 2.07
N ASP A 223 22.37 -23.15 2.77
CA ASP A 223 23.32 -23.21 3.88
C ASP A 223 24.74 -22.93 3.38
N ALA A 224 25.52 -22.28 4.23
CA ALA A 224 26.92 -21.94 3.96
C ALA A 224 27.81 -22.44 5.09
N GLU A 225 29.06 -22.79 4.78
CA GLU A 225 30.06 -23.10 5.79
C GLU A 225 30.89 -21.85 6.09
N GLU A 226 30.84 -21.36 7.33
CA GLU A 226 31.64 -20.24 7.81
C GLU A 226 32.37 -20.63 9.08
N GLY A 227 33.71 -20.55 9.06
CA GLY A 227 34.54 -20.83 10.24
C GLY A 227 34.39 -22.25 10.81
N GLY A 228 34.12 -23.25 9.97
CA GLY A 228 33.92 -24.64 10.38
C GLY A 228 32.54 -24.93 10.99
N ARG A 229 31.58 -24.01 10.85
CA ARG A 229 30.19 -24.19 11.26
C ARG A 229 29.26 -24.00 10.06
N VAL A 230 28.19 -24.79 10.01
CA VAL A 230 27.12 -24.62 9.03
C VAL A 230 26.22 -23.46 9.51
N VAL A 231 26.19 -22.39 8.72
CA VAL A 231 25.27 -21.27 8.87
C VAL A 231 24.03 -21.59 8.03
N PRO A 232 22.84 -21.74 8.64
CA PRO A 232 21.64 -22.09 7.92
C PRO A 232 21.18 -20.93 7.02
N GLY A 233 20.86 -21.25 5.77
CA GLY A 233 20.20 -20.36 4.83
C GLY A 233 18.71 -20.26 5.08
N ILE A 234 18.03 -19.44 4.27
CA ILE A 234 16.59 -19.22 4.39
C ILE A 234 15.76 -20.50 4.14
N LYS A 235 16.23 -21.40 3.27
CA LYS A 235 15.57 -22.68 2.99
C LYS A 235 15.51 -23.55 4.25
N SER A 236 16.65 -23.72 4.94
CA SER A 236 16.73 -24.49 6.17
C SER A 236 15.99 -23.81 7.33
N TYR A 237 15.99 -22.47 7.38
CA TYR A 237 15.24 -21.72 8.39
C TYR A 237 13.72 -21.88 8.28
N LEU A 238 13.17 -21.76 7.06
CA LEU A 238 11.72 -21.91 6.82
C LEU A 238 11.27 -23.37 6.81
N GLY A 239 12.20 -24.30 6.57
CA GLY A 239 11.91 -25.70 6.31
C GLY A 239 11.45 -25.94 4.88
N GLU A 240 11.70 -27.15 4.37
CA GLU A 240 11.43 -27.52 2.97
C GLU A 240 9.97 -27.30 2.58
N ARG A 241 9.03 -27.67 3.46
CA ARG A 241 7.59 -27.57 3.18
C ARG A 241 7.12 -26.14 2.94
N VAL A 242 7.58 -25.18 3.75
CA VAL A 242 7.20 -23.77 3.58
C VAL A 242 7.88 -23.22 2.33
N PHE A 243 9.15 -23.57 2.13
CA PHE A 243 9.91 -23.11 0.98
C PHE A 243 9.32 -23.60 -0.35
N ASP A 244 8.88 -24.86 -0.43
CA ASP A 244 8.24 -25.41 -1.63
C ASP A 244 6.91 -24.72 -1.93
N ARG A 245 6.06 -24.52 -0.91
CA ARG A 245 4.80 -23.77 -1.04
C ARG A 245 5.00 -22.33 -1.50
N LEU A 246 6.10 -21.69 -1.10
CA LEU A 246 6.46 -20.35 -1.58
C LEU A 246 6.83 -20.33 -3.06
N ARG A 247 7.18 -21.49 -3.65
CA ARG A 247 7.54 -21.65 -5.07
C ARG A 247 6.41 -22.24 -5.92
N GLU A 248 5.41 -22.84 -5.29
CA GLU A 248 4.18 -23.27 -5.96
C GLU A 248 3.48 -22.09 -6.67
N ASP A 249 2.67 -22.40 -7.67
CA ASP A 249 1.96 -21.43 -8.53
C ASP A 249 2.88 -20.36 -9.16
N GLY A 250 4.15 -20.70 -9.34
CA GLY A 250 5.16 -19.83 -9.96
C GLY A 250 5.75 -18.80 -9.01
N GLY A 251 5.75 -19.03 -7.70
CA GLY A 251 6.38 -18.15 -6.73
C GLY A 251 7.88 -17.97 -7.00
N GLN A 252 8.34 -16.71 -6.91
CA GLN A 252 9.67 -16.32 -7.40
C GLN A 252 10.59 -15.86 -6.27
N SER A 253 11.85 -16.26 -6.36
CA SER A 253 12.93 -15.75 -5.51
C SER A 253 13.71 -14.69 -6.27
N VAL A 254 13.76 -13.47 -5.75
CA VAL A 254 14.55 -12.37 -6.30
C VAL A 254 15.80 -12.20 -5.43
N VAL A 255 16.96 -12.38 -6.04
CA VAL A 255 18.26 -12.29 -5.36
C VAL A 255 18.85 -10.90 -5.58
N PHE A 256 19.30 -10.29 -4.48
CA PHE A 256 19.88 -8.96 -4.39
C PHE A 256 21.37 -9.11 -4.06
N ASP A 257 22.18 -9.43 -5.07
CA ASP A 257 23.59 -9.81 -4.98
C ASP A 257 24.58 -8.65 -5.24
N TRP A 258 24.13 -7.40 -5.10
CA TRP A 258 24.95 -6.20 -5.32
C TRP A 258 25.35 -5.47 -4.03
N PRO A 259 26.33 -4.55 -4.09
CA PRO A 259 26.77 -3.78 -2.93
C PRO A 259 25.67 -2.93 -2.30
N SER A 260 25.84 -2.62 -1.01
CA SER A 260 24.90 -1.79 -0.24
C SER A 260 24.90 -0.33 -0.71
N HIS A 261 23.72 0.20 -1.04
CA HIS A 261 23.51 1.62 -1.39
C HIS A 261 23.60 2.56 -0.18
N ARG A 262 23.60 2.03 1.05
CA ARG A 262 23.68 2.87 2.26
C ARG A 262 25.05 3.51 2.48
N LYS A 263 26.09 3.07 1.76
CA LYS A 263 27.46 3.60 1.86
C LYS A 263 27.74 4.83 0.97
N GLY A 264 26.71 5.45 0.39
CA GLY A 264 26.83 6.63 -0.47
C GLY A 264 26.40 7.97 0.17
N GLY A 265 26.14 8.02 1.48
CA GLY A 265 25.80 9.26 2.18
C GLY A 265 27.02 9.85 2.87
N ASP A 266 27.49 10.99 2.36
CA ASP A 266 28.30 12.02 3.02
C ASP A 266 29.21 11.58 4.17
N HIS A 267 30.47 11.31 3.82
CA HIS A 267 31.56 11.82 4.66
C HIS A 267 31.84 13.25 4.21
N ALA A 268 31.31 14.20 4.98
CA ALA A 268 31.87 15.55 5.08
C ALA A 268 33.31 15.48 5.64
#